data_AF-A0A838MGD6-F1
#
_entry.id   AF-A0A838MGD6-F1
#
_cell.length_a   1.000
_cell.length_b   1.000
_cell.length_c   1.000
_cell.angle_alpha   90.00
_cell.angle_beta   90.00
_cell.angle_gamma   90.00
#
_symmetry.space_group_name_H-M   'P 1'
#
loop_
_entity.id
_entity.type
_entity.pdbx_description
1 polymer ?
#
loop_
_entity_poly.entity_id
_entity_poly.type
_entity_poly.pdbx_seq_one_letter_code
_entity_poly.pdbx_strand_id
1 'polypeptide(L)'
;MKFTAKVIIGRGRGKRLGFPTANLDKTDLKIKHGVYLVEAEVYPALFRQDIKSRRRVEYSKRCGADKKPYQGLLHFGPKKTFCEDVSLELFIKNFDFDIYGKSVKIKIIRKIREVKKFANAEELKKQIKKDLEKLN
;
A
#
# COMPACT_ATOMS: atom_id res chain seq x y z
N MET A 1 10.52 7.45 -6.24
CA MET A 1 10.97 7.03 -4.89
C MET A 1 10.72 5.53 -4.71
N LYS A 2 11.56 4.81 -3.97
CA LYS A 2 11.35 3.40 -3.60
C LYS A 2 11.54 3.21 -2.09
N PHE A 3 10.72 2.37 -1.46
CA PHE A 3 10.87 2.01 -0.04
C PHE A 3 10.26 0.63 0.23
N THR A 4 10.56 0.06 1.38
CA THR A 4 9.95 -1.19 1.87
C THR A 4 9.14 -0.87 3.13
N ALA A 5 8.00 -1.53 3.29
CA ALA A 5 7.17 -1.45 4.48
C ALA A 5 6.55 -2.81 4.80
N LYS A 6 6.17 -3.03 6.05
CA LYS A 6 5.45 -4.24 6.49
C LYS A 6 3.95 -3.99 6.40
N VAL A 7 3.22 -5.00 5.93
CA VAL A 7 1.75 -4.97 5.97
C VAL A 7 1.28 -5.26 7.38
N ILE A 8 0.51 -4.33 7.93
CA ILE A 8 -0.08 -4.42 9.26
C ILE A 8 -1.60 -4.56 9.17
N ILE A 9 -2.19 -5.11 10.23
CA ILE A 9 -3.63 -5.26 10.34
C ILE A 9 -4.26 -3.87 10.47
N GLY A 10 -5.14 -3.54 9.54
CA GLY A 10 -5.94 -2.32 9.56
C GLY A 10 -7.34 -2.55 10.12
N ARG A 11 -8.19 -1.51 10.08
CA ARG A 11 -9.61 -1.60 10.51
C ARG A 11 -10.53 -2.32 9.51
N GLY A 12 -10.00 -2.88 8.41
CA GLY A 12 -10.78 -3.61 7.40
C GLY A 12 -11.82 -2.80 6.61
N ARG A 13 -11.77 -1.46 6.66
CA ARG A 13 -12.80 -0.59 6.06
C ARG A 13 -12.85 -0.66 4.53
N GLY A 14 -11.69 -0.75 3.87
CA GLY A 14 -11.62 -0.86 2.41
C GLY A 14 -12.35 -2.10 1.86
N LYS A 15 -12.23 -3.24 2.56
CA LYS A 15 -12.93 -4.49 2.19
C LYS A 15 -14.46 -4.33 2.17
N ARG A 16 -15.02 -3.58 3.13
CA ARG A 16 -16.48 -3.28 3.17
C ARG A 16 -16.95 -2.37 2.02
N LEU A 17 -16.04 -1.64 1.40
CA LEU A 17 -16.32 -0.74 0.27
C LEU A 17 -16.07 -1.40 -1.10
N GLY A 18 -15.58 -2.65 -1.13
CA GLY A 18 -15.19 -3.35 -2.36
C GLY A 18 -13.75 -3.07 -2.81
N PHE A 19 -12.94 -2.40 -1.99
CA PHE A 19 -11.57 -2.01 -2.31
C PHE A 19 -10.64 -2.48 -1.18
N PRO A 20 -10.21 -3.75 -1.17
CA PRO A 20 -9.31 -4.26 -0.13
C PRO A 20 -7.99 -3.48 -0.15
N THR A 21 -7.66 -2.81 0.95
CA THR A 21 -6.41 -2.07 1.13
C THR A 21 -5.59 -2.66 2.26
N ALA A 22 -4.28 -2.76 2.05
CA ALA A 22 -3.29 -3.14 3.04
C ALA A 22 -2.78 -1.88 3.75
N ASN A 23 -2.81 -1.86 5.08
CA ASN A 23 -2.18 -0.80 5.85
C ASN A 23 -0.68 -1.12 5.97
N LEU A 24 0.16 -0.10 5.90
CA LEU A 24 1.61 -0.23 6.02
C LEU A 24 2.10 0.43 7.32
N ASP A 25 3.13 -0.15 7.92
CA ASP A 25 3.75 0.34 9.17
C ASP A 25 4.56 1.64 9.04
N LYS A 26 4.67 2.17 7.82
CA LYS A 26 5.45 3.36 7.51
C LYS A 26 4.59 4.62 7.45
N THR A 27 5.01 5.67 8.16
CA THR A 27 4.27 6.94 8.26
C THR A 27 5.11 8.18 7.91
N ASP A 28 6.43 8.03 7.79
CA ASP A 28 7.43 9.10 7.65
C ASP A 28 7.94 9.26 6.20
N LEU A 29 7.04 9.31 5.21
CA LEU A 29 7.46 9.54 3.83
C LEU A 29 7.75 11.02 3.57
N LYS A 30 8.94 11.33 3.05
CA LYS A 30 9.35 12.69 2.60
C LYS A 30 8.70 13.07 1.25
N ILE A 31 7.39 12.92 1.13
CA ILE A 31 6.58 13.29 -0.03
C ILE A 31 5.31 14.02 0.43
N LYS A 32 4.62 14.72 -0.46
CA LYS A 32 3.33 15.36 -0.13
C LYS A 32 2.26 14.32 0.20
N HIS A 33 1.25 14.66 0.99
CA HIS A 33 0.07 13.78 1.12
C HIS A 33 -0.66 13.65 -0.21
N GLY A 34 -1.28 12.51 -0.47
CA GLY A 34 -2.08 12.28 -1.67
C GLY A 34 -2.23 10.81 -2.04
N VAL A 35 -2.77 10.60 -3.24
CA VAL A 35 -2.87 9.28 -3.85
C VAL A 35 -1.86 9.16 -4.98
N TYR A 36 -1.18 8.03 -5.02
CA TYR A 36 -0.07 7.76 -5.91
C TYR A 36 -0.30 6.48 -6.70
N LEU A 37 0.12 6.50 -7.95
CA LEU A 37 0.30 5.29 -8.75
C LEU A 37 1.62 4.64 -8.35
N VAL A 38 1.59 3.34 -8.04
CA VAL A 38 2.75 2.60 -7.55
C VAL A 38 2.90 1.23 -8.21
N GLU A 39 4.14 0.75 -8.22
CA GLU A 39 4.51 -0.65 -8.42
C GLU A 39 4.78 -1.27 -7.05
N ALA A 40 4.21 -2.45 -6.78
CA ALA A 40 4.33 -3.19 -5.54
C ALA A 40 4.89 -4.60 -5.78
N GLU A 41 5.88 -4.99 -4.98
CA GLU A 41 6.46 -6.33 -4.96
C GLU A 41 6.29 -6.90 -3.56
N VAL A 42 5.57 -8.01 -3.45
CA VAL A 42 5.30 -8.66 -2.17
C VAL A 42 6.34 -9.73 -1.91
N TYR A 43 6.85 -9.77 -0.69
CA TYR A 43 7.82 -10.74 -0.21
C TYR A 43 7.31 -11.41 1.05
N PRO A 44 7.61 -12.70 1.28
CA PRO A 44 7.30 -13.37 2.53
C PRO A 44 7.92 -12.59 3.69
N ALA A 45 7.27 -12.66 4.85
CA ALA A 45 7.80 -12.05 6.07
C ALA A 45 9.24 -12.51 6.25
N LEU A 46 10.17 -11.57 6.43
CA LEU A 46 11.58 -11.87 6.68
C LEU A 46 11.63 -12.87 7.85
N PHE A 47 12.10 -14.09 7.57
CA PHE A 47 12.50 -15.00 8.62
C PHE A 47 13.60 -14.28 9.41
N ARG A 48 13.46 -14.30 10.73
CA ARG A 48 14.29 -13.60 11.73
C ARG A 48 15.71 -13.32 11.24
N GLN A 49 16.11 -12.07 11.40
CA GLN A 49 17.51 -11.67 11.36
C GLN A 49 18.28 -12.55 12.33
N ASP A 50 19.02 -13.51 11.80
CA ASP A 50 20.04 -14.21 12.56
C ASP A 50 21.18 -13.18 12.73
N ILE A 51 21.11 -12.38 13.80
CA ILE A 51 22.01 -11.25 14.11
C ILE A 51 23.48 -11.67 14.12
N LYS A 52 23.77 -12.98 14.22
CA LYS A 52 25.12 -13.55 14.16
C LYS A 52 25.69 -13.71 12.76
N SER A 53 24.85 -13.86 11.73
CA SER A 53 25.33 -14.02 10.37
C SER A 53 25.27 -12.67 9.65
N ARG A 54 26.41 -12.10 9.26
CA ARG A 54 26.48 -10.93 8.36
C ARG A 54 25.92 -11.23 6.95
N ARG A 55 25.08 -12.26 6.79
CA ARG A 55 24.42 -12.60 5.53
C ARG A 55 23.29 -11.63 5.30
N ARG A 56 23.44 -10.84 4.24
CA ARG A 56 22.35 -10.12 3.58
C ARG A 56 21.25 -11.15 3.29
N VAL A 57 20.13 -11.05 4.01
CA VAL A 57 18.95 -11.88 3.74
C VAL A 57 18.46 -11.48 2.36
N GLU A 58 18.81 -12.28 1.35
CA GLU A 58 18.21 -12.14 0.04
C GLU A 58 16.73 -12.46 0.17
N TYR A 59 15.91 -11.58 -0.37
CA TYR A 59 14.48 -11.77 -0.55
C TYR A 59 14.25 -12.92 -1.56
N SER A 60 14.49 -14.16 -1.14
CA SER A 60 14.73 -15.27 -2.07
C SER A 60 13.49 -15.75 -2.82
N LYS A 61 12.28 -15.32 -2.43
CA LYS A 61 11.04 -15.59 -3.18
C LYS A 61 10.10 -14.39 -3.11
N ARG A 62 9.62 -13.89 -4.25
CA ARG A 62 8.44 -13.00 -4.29
C ARG A 62 7.17 -13.83 -4.07
N CYS A 63 6.17 -13.24 -3.40
CA CYS A 63 4.83 -13.80 -3.32
C CYS A 63 4.02 -13.34 -4.54
N GLY A 64 3.55 -14.28 -5.36
CA GLY A 64 2.79 -14.02 -6.56
C GLY A 64 3.21 -14.93 -7.72
N ALA A 65 2.28 -15.24 -8.63
CA ALA A 65 2.57 -16.03 -9.83
C ALA A 65 3.44 -15.26 -10.84
N ASP A 66 3.43 -13.91 -10.78
CA ASP A 66 4.09 -13.05 -11.74
C ASP A 66 5.51 -12.64 -11.31
N LYS A 67 6.45 -12.66 -12.26
CA LYS A 67 7.77 -12.04 -12.09
C LYS A 67 7.73 -10.50 -12.15
N LYS A 68 6.61 -9.92 -12.57
CA LYS A 68 6.43 -8.46 -12.71
C LYS A 68 5.87 -7.85 -11.42
N PRO A 69 6.25 -6.60 -11.08
CA PRO A 69 5.63 -5.88 -9.97
C PRO A 69 4.14 -5.67 -10.25
N TYR A 70 3.32 -5.78 -9.21
CA TYR A 70 1.89 -5.46 -9.29
C TYR A 70 1.68 -3.95 -9.37
N GLN A 71 0.71 -3.52 -10.17
CA GLN A 71 0.29 -2.12 -10.15
C GLN A 71 -0.71 -1.88 -9.02
N GLY A 72 -0.62 -0.70 -8.41
CA GLY A 72 -1.45 -0.35 -7.28
C GLY A 72 -1.61 1.14 -7.07
N LEU A 73 -2.46 1.47 -6.10
CA LEU A 73 -2.66 2.82 -5.62
C LEU A 73 -2.20 2.91 -4.17
N LEU A 74 -1.43 3.94 -3.85
CA LEU A 74 -0.95 4.21 -2.51
C LEU A 74 -1.59 5.51 -2.02
N HIS A 75 -2.39 5.42 -0.97
CA HIS A 75 -2.89 6.57 -0.23
C HIS A 75 -1.92 6.90 0.90
N PHE A 76 -1.41 8.13 0.91
CA PHE A 76 -0.59 8.67 1.98
C PHE A 76 -1.25 9.93 2.54
N GLY A 77 -1.72 9.87 3.79
CA GLY A 77 -2.39 11.01 4.40
C GLY A 77 -3.17 10.65 5.68
N PRO A 78 -3.80 11.64 6.31
CA PRO A 78 -4.52 11.43 7.58
C PRO A 78 -5.77 10.56 7.40
N LYS A 79 -6.08 9.73 8.41
CA LYS A 79 -7.25 8.83 8.42
C LYS A 79 -8.60 9.56 8.59
N LYS A 80 -8.62 10.75 9.18
CA LYS A 80 -9.83 11.58 9.36
C LYS A 80 -9.57 13.08 9.30
N THR A 81 -10.66 13.80 9.06
CA THR A 81 -10.82 15.27 9.04
C THR A 81 -10.38 15.99 10.32
N PHE A 82 -10.30 15.31 11.46
CA PHE A 82 -10.08 15.92 12.79
C PHE A 82 -8.85 15.33 13.48
N CYS A 83 -7.65 15.74 13.07
CA CYS A 83 -6.38 15.49 13.79
C CYS A 83 -6.04 14.01 14.06
N GLU A 84 -5.78 13.21 13.03
CA GLU A 84 -5.35 11.81 13.19
C GLU A 84 -3.99 11.52 12.54
N ASP A 85 -3.33 10.45 13.03
CA ASP A 85 -2.07 9.89 12.54
C ASP A 85 -2.07 9.69 11.02
N VAL A 86 -0.96 10.05 10.39
CA VAL A 86 -0.72 9.80 8.96
C VAL A 86 -0.72 8.30 8.71
N SER A 87 -1.52 7.85 7.75
CA SER A 87 -1.55 6.46 7.33
C SER A 87 -1.07 6.27 5.91
N LEU A 88 -0.59 5.05 5.67
CA LEU A 88 -0.17 4.58 4.38
C LEU A 88 -0.98 3.33 4.02
N GLU A 89 -1.85 3.46 3.02
CA GLU A 89 -2.73 2.38 2.57
C GLU A 89 -2.43 2.03 1.12
N LEU A 90 -2.19 0.75 0.86
CA LEU A 90 -1.87 0.21 -0.45
C LEU A 90 -3.03 -0.63 -0.98
N PHE A 91 -3.54 -0.25 -2.15
CA PHE A 91 -4.39 -1.08 -2.99
C PHE A 91 -3.52 -1.74 -4.05
N ILE A 92 -3.65 -3.06 -4.22
CA ILE A 92 -2.94 -3.82 -5.27
C ILE A 92 -3.98 -4.38 -6.24
N LYS A 93 -3.84 -4.09 -7.54
CA LYS A 93 -4.75 -4.57 -8.58
C LYS A 93 -4.58 -6.08 -8.78
N ASN A 94 -5.69 -6.79 -8.95
CA ASN A 94 -5.73 -8.24 -9.22
C ASN A 94 -4.95 -9.09 -8.20
N PHE A 95 -5.02 -8.71 -6.93
CA PHE A 95 -4.25 -9.36 -5.89
C PHE A 95 -5.18 -9.93 -4.81
N ASP A 96 -5.28 -11.26 -4.74
CA ASP A 96 -6.24 -11.97 -3.88
C ASP A 96 -5.60 -12.78 -2.75
N PHE A 97 -4.29 -12.57 -2.51
CA PHE A 97 -3.57 -13.29 -1.47
C PHE A 97 -3.57 -12.53 -0.14
N ASP A 98 -3.60 -13.26 0.97
CA ASP A 98 -3.33 -12.67 2.27
C ASP A 98 -1.86 -12.22 2.34
N ILE A 99 -1.66 -10.93 2.66
CA ILE A 99 -0.35 -10.29 2.78
C ILE A 99 -0.09 -9.73 4.16
N TYR A 100 -0.96 -9.97 5.14
CA TYR A 100 -0.69 -9.55 6.51
C TYR A 100 0.63 -10.15 7.02
N GLY A 101 1.44 -9.30 7.66
CA GLY A 101 2.77 -9.67 8.18
C GLY A 101 3.86 -9.75 7.11
N LYS A 102 3.54 -9.70 5.82
CA LYS A 102 4.50 -9.72 4.72
C LYS A 102 5.17 -8.36 4.52
N SER A 103 6.32 -8.37 3.84
CA SER A 103 7.03 -7.16 3.44
C SER A 103 6.67 -6.78 2.02
N VAL A 104 6.41 -5.51 1.76
CA VAL A 104 6.11 -5.01 0.42
C VAL A 104 7.12 -3.94 0.06
N LYS A 105 7.77 -4.13 -1.09
CA LYS A 105 8.61 -3.12 -1.70
C LYS A 105 7.76 -2.30 -2.67
N ILE A 106 7.76 -1.00 -2.48
CA ILE A 106 6.90 -0.07 -3.18
C ILE A 106 7.77 0.91 -3.95
N LYS A 107 7.45 1.09 -5.23
CA LYS A 107 8.03 2.12 -6.08
C LYS A 107 6.92 3.09 -6.49
N ILE A 108 7.05 4.33 -6.05
CA ILE A 108 6.15 5.41 -6.47
C ILE A 108 6.48 5.80 -7.90
N ILE A 109 5.48 5.72 -8.78
CA ILE A 109 5.56 6.14 -10.19
C ILE A 109 5.24 7.62 -10.29
N ARG A 110 4.02 8.02 -9.89
CA ARG A 110 3.57 9.42 -9.93
C ARG A 110 2.44 9.70 -8.96
N LYS A 111 2.26 10.96 -8.58
CA LYS A 111 1.08 11.44 -7.85
C LYS A 111 -0.10 11.54 -8.82
N ILE A 112 -1.27 11.03 -8.43
CA ILE A 112 -2.50 11.14 -9.23
C ILE A 112 -3.46 12.21 -8.68
N ARG A 113 -3.44 12.47 -7.37
CA ARG A 113 -4.20 13.58 -6.74
C ARG A 113 -3.78 13.88 -5.31
N GLU A 114 -4.23 15.02 -4.80
CA GLU A 114 -4.21 15.36 -3.37
C GLU A 114 -5.23 14.52 -2.55
N VAL A 115 -5.08 14.53 -1.23
CA VAL A 115 -6.07 13.96 -0.30
C VAL A 115 -7.34 14.81 -0.36
N LYS A 116 -8.50 14.17 -0.47
CA LYS A 116 -9.81 14.82 -0.51
C LYS A 116 -10.69 14.28 0.61
N LYS A 117 -11.49 15.17 1.19
CA LYS A 117 -12.60 14.81 2.08
C LYS A 117 -13.84 14.56 1.21
N PHE A 118 -14.64 13.58 1.58
CA PHE A 118 -15.91 13.26 0.90
C PHE A 118 -17.05 13.41 1.88
N ALA A 119 -18.20 13.89 1.40
CA ALA A 119 -19.37 14.08 2.25
C ALA A 119 -20.01 12.74 2.64
N ASN A 120 -19.93 11.74 1.76
CA ASN A 120 -20.51 10.42 1.97
C ASN A 120 -19.67 9.30 1.34
N ALA A 121 -20.03 8.05 1.65
CA ALA A 121 -19.34 6.87 1.15
C ALA A 121 -19.50 6.65 -0.37
N GLU A 122 -20.58 7.15 -0.97
CA GLU A 122 -20.81 7.00 -2.42
C GLU A 122 -19.85 7.86 -3.25
N GLU A 123 -19.63 9.12 -2.84
CA GLU A 123 -18.64 10.00 -3.45
C GLU A 123 -17.23 9.41 -3.37
N LEU A 124 -16.88 8.85 -2.20
CA LEU A 124 -15.62 8.15 -2.01
C LEU A 124 -15.48 6.98 -3.00
N LYS A 125 -16.51 6.13 -3.11
CA LYS A 125 -16.52 5.01 -4.08
C LYS A 125 -16.37 5.51 -5.52
N LYS A 126 -17.09 6.57 -5.90
CA LYS A 126 -16.97 7.18 -7.24
C LYS A 126 -15.56 7.69 -7.52
N GLN A 127 -14.92 8.34 -6.54
CA GLN A 127 -13.54 8.79 -6.71
C GLN A 127 -12.57 7.62 -6.82
N ILE A 128 -12.69 6.57 -5.97
CA ILE A 128 -11.81 5.41 -6.05
C ILE A 128 -11.92 4.75 -7.43
N LYS A 129 -13.13 4.60 -7.99
CA LYS A 129 -13.30 4.09 -9.36
C LYS A 129 -12.53 4.92 -10.39
N LYS A 130 -12.63 6.25 -10.34
CA LYS A 130 -11.83 7.15 -11.21
C LYS A 130 -10.33 7.02 -11.00
N ASP A 131 -9.90 6.80 -9.75
CA ASP A 131 -8.48 6.60 -9.44
C ASP A 131 -7.99 5.26 -10.02
N LEU A 132 -8.82 4.21 -10.01
CA LEU A 132 -8.51 2.90 -10.59
C LEU A 132 -8.41 2.93 -12.11
N GLU A 133 -9.17 3.80 -12.80
CA GLU A 133 -9.01 4.01 -14.24
C GLU A 133 -7.60 4.52 -14.60
N LYS A 134 -6.87 5.14 -13.66
CA LYS A 134 -5.47 5.58 -13.86
C LYS A 134 -4.44 4.44 -13.77
N LEU A 135 -4.88 3.22 -13.43
CA LEU A 135 -4.04 2.02 -13.47
C LEU A 135 -3.97 1.39 -14.88
N ASN A 136 -4.75 1.90 -15.84
CA ASN A 136 -4.73 1.45 -17.24
C ASN A 136 -3.86 2.37 -18.09
#